data_AF-F0GVJ6-F1
#
_entry.id   AF-F0GVJ6-F1
#
_cell.length_a   1.000
_cell.length_b   1.000
_cell.length_c   1.000
_cell.angle_alpha   90.00
_cell.angle_beta   90.00
_cell.angle_gamma   90.00
#
_symmetry.space_group_name_H-M   'P 1'
#
loop_
_entity.id
_entity.type
_entity.pdbx_description
1 polymer ?
#
loop_
_entity_poly.entity_id
_entity_poly.type
_entity_poly.pdbx_seq_one_letter_code
_entity_poly.pdbx_strand_id
1 'polypeptide(L)'
;MKINSENLYSITEISSNFSKLARHADENGYAGVIKNSKLSYILLPFDKLKEEEITKDEDIEEIAQRLIKKIKDEYNIQLKLDLD
;
A
#
# COMPACT_ATOMS: atom_id res chain seq x y z
N MET A 1 10.59 -4.00 4.23
CA MET A 1 9.75 -4.16 5.45
C MET A 1 9.72 -5.60 5.96
N LYS A 2 9.68 -5.84 7.30
CA LYS A 2 9.17 -7.12 7.83
C LYS A 2 7.65 -7.01 7.89
N ILE A 3 6.94 -7.74 7.05
CA ILE A 3 5.49 -7.89 7.19
C ILE A 3 5.25 -8.59 8.54
N ASN A 4 4.93 -7.80 9.56
CA ASN A 4 4.55 -8.30 10.87
C ASN A 4 3.03 -8.51 10.87
N SER A 5 2.57 -9.55 11.57
CA SER A 5 1.15 -9.89 11.70
C SER A 5 0.28 -8.76 12.24
N GLU A 6 0.88 -7.76 12.89
CA GLU A 6 0.21 -6.60 13.49
C GLU A 6 -0.40 -5.64 12.46
N ASN A 7 0.11 -5.64 11.22
CA ASN A 7 -0.37 -4.77 10.14
C ASN A 7 -1.15 -5.55 9.06
N LEU A 8 -1.56 -6.79 9.35
CA LEU A 8 -2.31 -7.64 8.43
C LEU A 8 -3.73 -7.82 8.93
N TYR A 9 -4.70 -7.52 8.07
CA TYR A 9 -6.12 -7.60 8.38
C TYR A 9 -6.82 -8.46 7.34
N SER A 10 -7.77 -9.28 7.76
CA SER A 10 -8.64 -10.02 6.85
C SER A 10 -9.66 -9.09 6.19
N ILE A 11 -10.14 -9.45 5.00
CA ILE A 11 -11.24 -8.72 4.34
C ILE A 11 -12.46 -8.54 5.25
N THR A 12 -12.79 -9.57 6.04
CA THR A 12 -13.97 -9.54 6.92
C THR A 12 -13.79 -8.56 8.09
N GLU A 13 -12.57 -8.40 8.61
CA GLU A 13 -12.28 -7.44 9.68
C GLU A 13 -12.40 -5.99 9.18
N ILE A 14 -11.99 -5.72 7.94
CA ILE A 14 -11.98 -4.35 7.40
C ILE A 14 -13.33 -3.92 6.85
N SER A 15 -14.17 -4.84 6.38
CA SER A 15 -15.46 -4.50 5.76
C SER A 15 -16.40 -3.79 6.72
N SER A 16 -16.28 -4.08 8.02
CA SER A 16 -17.04 -3.44 9.10
C SER A 16 -16.34 -2.25 9.75
N ASN A 17 -15.02 -2.12 9.57
CA ASN A 17 -14.18 -1.18 10.33
C ASN A 17 -13.06 -0.54 9.49
N PHE A 18 -13.38 -0.11 8.26
CA PHE A 18 -12.37 0.48 7.35
C PHE A 18 -11.66 1.70 7.96
N SER A 19 -12.36 2.55 8.73
CA SER A 19 -11.74 3.69 9.41
C SER A 19 -10.62 3.28 10.38
N LYS A 20 -10.74 2.10 11.01
CA LYS A 20 -9.69 1.56 11.89
C LYS A 20 -8.48 1.12 11.08
N LEU A 21 -8.71 0.48 9.92
CA LEU A 21 -7.64 0.12 8.98
C LEU A 21 -6.88 1.36 8.49
N ALA A 22 -7.60 2.42 8.09
CA ALA A 22 -7.01 3.67 7.65
C ALA A 22 -6.13 4.31 8.73
N ARG A 23 -6.64 4.40 9.97
CA ARG A 23 -5.86 4.93 11.10
C ARG A 23 -4.58 4.12 11.36
N HIS A 24 -4.66 2.79 11.30
CA HIS A 24 -3.48 1.95 11.44
C HIS A 24 -2.49 2.13 10.28
N ALA A 25 -2.96 2.37 9.07
CA ALA A 25 -2.09 2.73 7.96
C ALA A 25 -1.39 4.08 8.20
N ASP A 26 -2.09 5.08 8.72
CA ASP A 26 -1.51 6.39 9.08
C ASP A 26 -0.43 6.26 10.17
N GLU A 27 -0.70 5.43 11.19
CA GLU A 27 0.21 5.16 12.32
C GLU A 27 1.45 4.35 11.88
N ASN A 28 1.25 3.27 11.13
CA ASN A 28 2.28 2.27 10.82
C ASN A 28 2.91 2.45 9.42
N GLY A 29 2.46 3.46 8.67
CA GLY A 29 2.90 3.77 7.30
C GLY A 29 2.17 2.98 6.21
N TYR A 30 1.54 1.85 6.55
CA TYR A 30 0.74 1.04 5.63
C TYR A 30 -0.16 0.06 6.41
N ALA A 31 -1.16 -0.51 5.74
CA ALA A 31 -1.91 -1.66 6.24
C ALA A 31 -2.13 -2.70 5.13
N GLY A 32 -1.82 -3.97 5.39
CA GLY A 32 -2.01 -5.08 4.46
C GLY A 32 -3.35 -5.77 4.66
N VAL A 33 -4.01 -6.16 3.58
CA VAL A 33 -5.29 -6.87 3.60
C VAL A 33 -5.12 -8.26 2.99
N ILE A 34 -5.56 -9.28 3.72
CA ILE A 34 -5.48 -10.69 3.34
C ILE A 34 -6.87 -11.22 2.94
N LYS A 35 -6.91 -11.95 1.82
CA LYS A 35 -8.05 -12.77 1.39
C LYS A 35 -7.58 -14.19 1.18
N ASN A 36 -8.29 -15.17 1.76
CA ASN A 36 -7.95 -16.60 1.64
C ASN A 36 -6.48 -16.89 1.97
N SER A 37 -5.99 -16.32 3.08
CA SER A 37 -4.61 -16.47 3.56
C SER A 37 -3.52 -15.92 2.63
N LYS A 38 -3.88 -15.10 1.63
CA LYS A 38 -2.94 -14.40 0.75
C LYS A 38 -3.09 -12.89 0.87
N LEU A 39 -1.97 -12.17 0.98
CA LEU A 39 -1.96 -10.71 0.87
C LEU A 39 -2.56 -10.33 -0.50
N SER A 40 -3.62 -9.54 -0.46
CA SER A 40 -4.45 -9.21 -1.62
C SER A 40 -4.53 -7.70 -1.88
N TYR A 41 -4.43 -6.88 -0.83
CA TYR A 41 -4.41 -5.42 -0.97
C TYR A 41 -3.44 -4.79 0.03
N ILE A 42 -3.01 -3.56 -0.26
CA ILE A 42 -2.24 -2.72 0.65
C ILE A 42 -2.86 -1.33 0.62
N LEU A 43 -3.07 -0.76 1.80
CA LEU A 43 -3.46 0.63 2.00
C LEU A 43 -2.22 1.43 2.39
N LEU A 44 -1.95 2.51 1.67
CA LEU A 44 -0.85 3.44 1.93
C LEU A 44 -1.43 4.84 2.11
N PRO A 45 -1.11 5.55 3.21
CA PRO A 45 -1.48 6.95 3.37
C PRO A 45 -0.80 7.80 2.31
N PHE A 46 -1.57 8.66 1.64
CA PHE A 46 -1.04 9.49 0.57
C PHE A 46 0.06 10.46 1.03
N ASP A 47 -0.01 10.95 2.26
CA ASP A 47 1.01 11.86 2.80
C ASP A 47 2.36 11.16 3.05
N LYS A 48 2.39 9.82 3.16
CA LYS A 48 3.63 9.04 3.20
C LYS A 48 4.26 8.87 1.81
N LEU A 49 3.51 9.18 0.76
CA LEU A 49 3.95 9.10 -0.64
C LEU A 49 4.52 10.44 -1.16
N LYS A 50 4.20 11.56 -0.49
CA LYS A 50 4.51 12.94 -0.91
C LYS A 50 5.97 13.39 -0.78
N GLU A 51 6.93 12.49 -0.66
CA GLU A 51 8.35 12.90 -0.71
C GLU A 51 8.84 13.24 -2.13
N GLU A 52 8.11 12.84 -3.18
CA GLU A 52 8.33 13.35 -4.53
C GLU A 52 7.24 14.36 -4.87
N GLU A 53 7.66 15.59 -5.22
CA GLU A 53 6.79 16.66 -5.68
C GLU A 53 5.97 16.17 -6.88
N ILE A 54 4.71 15.82 -6.64
CA ILE A 54 3.74 15.62 -7.72
C ILE A 54 3.51 16.99 -8.34
N THR A 55 4.28 17.30 -9.36
CA THR A 55 4.07 18.52 -10.16
C THR A 55 2.77 18.36 -10.95
N LYS A 56 2.06 19.47 -11.18
CA LYS A 56 0.71 19.45 -11.78
C LYS A 56 0.64 18.89 -13.21
N ASP A 57 1.78 18.61 -13.83
CA ASP A 57 1.92 18.18 -15.22
C ASP A 57 2.45 16.74 -15.38
N GLU A 58 2.64 15.98 -14.29
CA GLU A 58 3.06 14.56 -14.38
C GLU A 58 1.88 13.64 -14.75
N ASP A 59 2.15 12.67 -15.64
CA ASP A 59 1.19 11.61 -15.99
C ASP A 59 0.91 10.73 -14.76
N ILE A 60 -0.38 10.48 -14.50
CA ILE A 60 -0.84 9.61 -13.40
C ILE A 60 -0.22 8.22 -13.51
N GLU A 61 0.01 7.74 -14.73
CA GLU A 61 0.65 6.45 -14.98
C GLU A 61 2.12 6.44 -14.56
N GLU A 62 2.89 7.48 -14.88
CA GLU A 62 4.29 7.62 -14.43
C GLU A 62 4.39 7.72 -12.91
N ILE A 63 3.49 8.49 -12.29
CA ILE A 63 3.37 8.60 -10.83
C ILE A 63 3.09 7.22 -10.22
N ALA A 64 2.15 6.45 -10.80
CA ALA A 64 1.80 5.12 -10.32
C ALA A 64 2.96 4.13 -10.48
N GLN A 65 3.66 4.13 -11.62
CA GLN A 65 4.82 3.27 -11.86
C GLN A 65 5.96 3.57 -10.86
N ARG A 66 6.27 4.85 -10.64
CA ARG A 66 7.27 5.30 -9.65
C ARG A 66 6.88 4.88 -8.24
N LEU A 67 5.62 5.08 -7.87
CA LEU A 67 5.07 4.64 -6.59
C LEU A 67 5.21 3.14 -6.39
N ILE A 68 4.81 2.34 -7.37
CA ILE A 68 4.89 0.89 -7.28
C ILE A 68 6.36 0.43 -7.21
N LYS A 69 7.26 1.09 -7.95
CA LYS A 69 8.70 0.81 -7.87
C LYS A 69 9.26 1.13 -6.47
N LYS A 70 8.94 2.29 -5.90
CA LYS A 70 9.32 2.64 -4.52
C LYS A 70 8.77 1.63 -3.52
N ILE A 71 7.51 1.21 -3.68
CA ILE A 71 6.88 0.18 -2.84
C ILE A 71 7.60 -1.18 -3.00
N LYS A 72 7.97 -1.59 -4.21
CA LYS A 72 8.75 -2.81 -4.45
C LYS A 72 10.10 -2.75 -3.74
N ASP A 73 10.82 -1.64 -3.89
CA ASP A 73 12.18 -1.48 -3.37
C ASP A 73 12.20 -1.38 -1.84
N GLU A 74 11.30 -0.59 -1.25
CA GLU A 74 11.25 -0.34 0.20
C GLU A 74 10.62 -1.50 0.98
N TYR A 75 9.67 -2.21 0.37
CA TYR A 75 8.91 -3.26 1.04
C TYR A 75 9.31 -4.68 0.61
N ASN A 76 10.20 -4.83 -0.38
CA ASN A 76 10.66 -6.11 -0.95
C ASN A 76 9.49 -7.03 -1.36
N ILE A 77 8.40 -6.41 -1.81
CA ILE A 77 7.19 -7.12 -2.24
C ILE A 77 7.41 -7.52 -3.69
N GLN A 78 7.41 -8.82 -3.98
CA GLN A 78 7.36 -9.31 -5.36
C GLN A 78 5.96 -9.08 -5.94
N LEU A 79 5.67 -7.84 -6.33
CA LEU A 79 4.56 -7.55 -7.21
C LEU A 79 4.97 -7.99 -8.62
N LYS A 80 4.52 -9.17 -9.05
CA LYS A 80 4.51 -9.53 -10.48
C LYS A 80 3.58 -8.53 -11.16
N LEU A 81 4.18 -7.50 -11.72
CA LEU A 81 3.52 -6.60 -12.63
C LEU A 81 3.89 -7.12 -14.01
N ASP A 82 2.94 -7.78 -14.66
CA ASP A 82 2.95 -7.91 -16.10
C ASP A 82 2.63 -6.51 -16.64
N LEU A 83 3.67 -5.67 -16.71
CA LEU A 83 3.64 -4.41 -17.47
C LEU A 83 4.23 -4.77 -18.82
N ASP A 84 3.35 -4.88 -19.83
CA ASP A 84 3.73 -5.00 -21.23
C ASP A 84 4.50 -3.77 -21.71
#